data_AF-A0A3E2MW59-F1
#
_entry.id   AF-A0A3E2MW59-F1
#
_cell.length_a   1.000
_cell.length_b   1.000
_cell.length_c   1.000
_cell.angle_alpha   90.00
_cell.angle_beta   90.00
_cell.angle_gamma   90.00
#
_symmetry.space_group_name_H-M   'P 1'
#
loop_
_entity.id
_entity.type
_entity.pdbx_description
1 polymer ?
#
loop_
_entity_poly.entity_id
_entity_poly.type
_entity_poly.pdbx_seq_one_letter_code
_entity_poly.pdbx_strand_id
1 'polypeptide(L)' 'MSFSARYDGRCASTDCDYGDHISPGDDVEYIDDELMHVACATRARRGAGQLCHACFQYHRGECS' A
#
# COMPACT_ATOMS: atom_id res chain seq x y z
N MET A 1 -3.33 -3.25 -10.13
CA MET A 1 -3.28 -4.58 -10.75
C MET A 1 -2.29 -5.41 -9.96
N SER A 2 -2.70 -6.54 -9.40
CA SER A 2 -1.83 -7.42 -8.62
C SER A 2 -1.13 -8.45 -9.50
N PHE A 3 -0.01 -8.98 -9.02
CA PHE A 3 0.76 -10.04 -9.66
C PHE A 3 1.49 -10.88 -8.61
N SER A 4 1.85 -12.12 -8.95
CA SER A 4 2.66 -12.96 -8.06
C SER A 4 4.13 -12.61 -8.20
N ALA A 5 4.81 -12.39 -7.07
CA ALA A 5 6.22 -12.07 -7.00
C ALA A 5 7.06 -13.20 -7.63
N ARG A 6 8.07 -12.84 -8.42
CA ARG A 6 9.01 -13.82 -9.02
C ARG A 6 10.33 -13.92 -8.27
N TYR A 7 10.61 -12.92 -7.45
CA TYR A 7 11.86 -12.76 -6.73
C TYR A 7 11.54 -12.34 -5.31
N ASP A 8 12.45 -12.63 -4.40
CA ASP A 8 12.42 -12.06 -3.06
C ASP A 8 12.47 -10.54 -3.10
N GLY A 9 11.76 -9.90 -2.18
CA GLY A 9 11.65 -8.46 -2.10
C GLY A 9 11.27 -7.99 -0.70
N ARG A 10 10.98 -6.70 -0.58
CA ARG A 10 10.53 -6.09 0.67
C ARG A 10 9.19 -5.40 0.46
N CYS A 11 8.23 -5.69 1.32
CA CYS A 11 6.97 -4.97 1.40
C CYS A 11 7.22 -3.57 1.97
N ALA A 12 6.83 -2.53 1.24
CA ALA A 12 7.01 -1.14 1.67
C ALA A 12 6.08 -0.73 2.83
N SER A 13 5.07 -1.53 3.15
CA SER A 13 4.15 -1.25 4.26
C SER A 13 4.86 -1.34 5.61
N THR A 14 4.77 -0.25 6.40
CA THR A 14 5.30 -0.18 7.76
C THR A 14 4.54 -1.05 8.77
N ASP A 15 3.31 -1.46 8.42
CA ASP A 15 2.43 -2.31 9.23
C ASP A 15 2.04 -3.58 8.45
N CYS A 16 3.05 -4.39 8.11
CA CYS A 16 2.87 -5.64 7.38
C CYS A 16 2.72 -6.83 8.34
N ASP A 17 1.54 -7.46 8.38
CA ASP A 17 1.28 -8.62 9.27
C ASP A 17 2.03 -9.88 8.84
N TYR A 18 2.48 -9.93 7.59
CA TYR A 18 3.12 -11.10 6.97
C TYR A 18 4.65 -11.10 7.11
N GLY A 19 5.20 -10.11 7.84
CA GLY A 19 6.62 -9.76 7.77
C GLY A 19 6.88 -8.80 6.60
N ASP A 20 7.89 -7.93 6.72
CA ASP A 20 8.25 -6.99 5.66
C ASP A 20 8.95 -7.68 4.47
N HIS A 21 9.12 -9.00 4.50
CA HIS A 21 9.66 -9.80 3.41
C HIS A 21 8.58 -10.23 2.42
N ILE A 22 8.87 -10.13 1.12
CA ILE A 22 8.08 -10.68 0.03
C ILE A 22 8.83 -11.89 -0.52
N SER A 23 8.16 -13.03 -0.64
CA SER A 23 8.71 -14.27 -1.21
C SER A 23 8.18 -14.51 -2.64
N PRO A 24 8.90 -15.26 -3.47
CA PRO A 24 8.36 -15.73 -4.75
C PRO A 24 7.04 -16.49 -4.57
N GLY A 25 6.02 -16.11 -5.33
CA GLY A 25 4.66 -16.65 -5.24
C GLY A 25 3.69 -15.78 -4.45
N ASP A 26 4.18 -14.82 -3.64
CA ASP A 26 3.30 -13.91 -2.90
C ASP A 26 2.58 -12.95 -3.83
N ASP A 27 1.30 -12.70 -3.55
CA ASP A 27 0.51 -11.73 -4.30
C ASP A 27 0.83 -10.31 -3.86
N VAL A 28 1.39 -9.55 -4.80
CA VAL A 28 1.90 -8.21 -4.58
C VAL A 28 1.32 -7.23 -5.59
N GLU A 29 1.47 -5.94 -5.28
CA GLU A 29 0.98 -4.85 -6.09
C GLU A 29 1.84 -3.61 -5.90
N TYR A 30 1.96 -2.80 -6.95
CA TYR A 30 2.57 -1.48 -6.86
C TYR A 30 1.53 -0.41 -6.51
N ILE A 31 1.86 0.41 -5.52
CA ILE A 31 1.13 1.63 -5.12
C ILE A 31 2.14 2.76 -5.08
N ASP A 32 1.93 3.83 -5.86
CA ASP A 32 2.83 4.98 -5.89
C ASP A 32 4.32 4.59 -6.06
N ASP A 33 4.57 3.65 -6.99
CA ASP A 33 5.89 3.04 -7.26
C ASP A 33 6.50 2.19 -6.13
N GLU A 34 5.76 1.97 -5.03
CA GLU A 34 6.16 1.10 -3.92
C GLU A 34 5.54 -0.29 -4.04
N LEU A 35 6.36 -1.33 -3.83
CA LEU A 35 5.91 -2.72 -3.87
C LEU A 35 5.35 -3.15 -2.51
N MET A 36 4.13 -3.66 -2.49
CA MET A 36 3.47 -4.11 -1.26
C MET A 36 2.74 -5.44 -1.49
N HIS A 37 2.55 -6.24 -0.43
CA HIS A 37 1.55 -7.30 -0.43
C HIS A 37 0.16 -6.72 -0.74
N VAL A 38 -0.69 -7.44 -1.47
CA VAL A 38 -2.04 -6.97 -1.84
C VAL A 38 -2.87 -6.54 -0.62
N ALA A 39 -2.78 -7.28 0.49
CA ALA A 39 -3.44 -6.91 1.74
C ALA A 39 -2.95 -5.56 2.30
N CYS A 40 -1.64 -5.31 2.21
CA CYS A 40 -1.02 -4.06 2.64
C CYS A 40 -1.37 -2.90 1.71
N ALA A 41 -1.30 -3.11 0.38
CA ALA A 41 -1.74 -2.13 -0.61
C ALA A 41 -3.20 -1.71 -0.41
N THR A 42 -4.07 -2.67 -0.05
CA THR A 42 -5.48 -2.38 0.26
C THR A 42 -5.62 -1.46 1.48
N ARG A 43 -4.80 -1.66 2.52
CA ARG A 43 -4.77 -0.78 3.69
C ARG A 43 -4.20 0.60 3.34
N ALA A 44 -3.08 0.65 2.60
CA ALA A 44 -2.46 1.89 2.17
C ALA A 44 -3.45 2.77 1.39
N ARG A 45 -4.21 2.20 0.45
CA ARG A 45 -5.29 2.90 -0.28
C ARG A 45 -6.40 3.43 0.62
N ARG A 46 -6.71 2.73 1.70
CA ARG A 46 -7.72 3.18 2.69
C ARG A 46 -7.15 4.21 3.68
N GLY A 47 -5.82 4.24 3.82
CA GLY A 47 -5.07 5.11 4.73
C GLY A 47 -4.69 6.45 4.09
N ALA A 48 -4.33 6.45 2.81
CA ALA A 48 -4.27 7.64 1.98
C ALA A 48 -5.69 8.21 1.91
N GLY A 49 -5.99 9.22 2.72
CA GLY A 49 -7.29 9.87 2.72
C GLY A 49 -7.67 10.36 1.32
N GLN A 50 -8.95 10.62 1.06
CA GLN A 50 -9.33 11.30 -0.18
C GLN A 50 -8.65 12.68 -0.23
N LEU A 51 -8.31 13.16 -1.43
CA LEU A 51 -7.98 14.57 -1.64
C LEU A 51 -9.18 15.44 -1.21
N CYS A 52 -9.09 16.15 -0.08
CA CYS A 52 -10.12 17.13 0.32
C CYS A 52 -10.03 18.32 -0.64
N HIS A 53 -11.09 18.57 -1.40
CA HIS A 53 -11.15 19.74 -2.30
C HIS A 53 -11.25 21.09 -1.57
N ALA A 54 -11.43 21.08 -0.24
CA ALA A 54 -11.46 22.31 0.56
C ALA A 54 -10.05 22.78 1.00
N CYS A 55 -9.14 21.86 1.33
CA CYS A 55 -7.78 22.18 1.78
C CYS A 55 -6.66 21.61 0.89
N PHE A 56 -7.02 20.86 -0.15
CA PHE A 56 -6.12 20.19 -1.09
C PHE A 56 -5.10 19.24 -0.44
N GLN A 57 -5.45 18.64 0.70
CA GLN A 57 -4.65 17.63 1.38
C GLN A 57 -5.35 16.27 1.40
N TYR A 58 -4.58 15.19 1.47
CA TYR A 58 -5.09 13.81 1.59
C TYR A 58 -5.41 13.52 3.06
N HIS A 59 -6.70 13.51 3.42
CA HIS A 59 -7.11 13.22 4.79
C HIS A 59 -8.53 12.64 4.85
N ARG A 60 -8.96 12.16 6.02
CA ARG A 60 -10.24 11.44 6.23
C ARG A 60 -11.44 12.36 6.53
N GLY A 61 -11.50 13.53 5.90
CA GLY A 61 -12.59 14.50 6.13
C GLY A 61 -12.38 15.47 7.29
N GLU A 62 -11.31 15.33 8.07
CA GLU A 62 -10.83 16.34 9.03
C GLU A 62 -10.13 17.49 8.30
N CYS A 63 -10.87 18.36 7.59
CA CYS A 63 -10.23 19.56 7.00
C CYS A 63 -10.04 20.53 8.19
N SER A 64 -8.78 20.73 8.64
CA SER A 64 -8.39 21.63 9.75
C SER A 64 -8.35 23.09 9.33
#